data_AF-A0AAQ4E022-F1
#
_entry.id   AF-A0AAQ4E022-F1
#
_cell.length_a   1.000
_cell.length_b   1.000
_cell.length_c   1.000
_cell.angle_alpha   90.00
_cell.angle_beta   90.00
_cell.angle_gamma   90.00
#
_symmetry.space_group_name_H-M   'P 1'
#
loop_
_entity.id
_entity.type
_entity.pdbx_description
1 polymer ?
#
loop_
_entity_poly.entity_id
_entity_poly.type
_entity_poly.pdbx_seq_one_letter_code
_entity_poly.pdbx_strand_id
1 'polypeptide(L)'
;MRVLEHTVLSKLNRVSKSLSPTSSVFFREVDRRVPNASTAYWLPRFDEGLKLQPRLTPDDEVVLSDIGLLQAFNSLVVMYGDQNMKALLAWQLVQFYSPLAEIALMTARFGSKQKAENFRPAYCAHHVEASFKALVLSLATISRITVKDRRLITPAFINLVSTALSKVNASRWMDNDSKSLVTQKLALAEMQMWPPESLLHDDVLEETYSDVSENAFLFEYWVTSRSATSQMNQTQNYRDALGLPGSNFSLYLSYDYLLNNVKIALGTILHLHTTMVERLPCSTVASVFSWRSSL
;
A
#
# COMPACT_ATOMS: atom_id res chain seq x y z
N MET A 1 -13.20 1.40 -26.95
CA MET A 1 -12.63 1.44 -25.59
C MET A 1 -11.13 1.73 -25.57
N ARG A 2 -10.26 0.93 -26.22
CA ARG A 2 -8.79 1.15 -26.24
C ARG A 2 -8.34 2.54 -26.70
N VAL A 3 -9.02 3.15 -27.68
CA VAL A 3 -8.73 4.52 -28.14
C VAL A 3 -9.07 5.57 -27.09
N LEU A 4 -10.20 5.41 -26.40
CA LEU A 4 -10.61 6.30 -25.30
C LEU A 4 -9.64 6.17 -24.11
N GLU A 5 -9.30 4.95 -23.73
CA GLU A 5 -8.31 4.64 -22.70
C GLU A 5 -6.94 5.27 -23.01
N HIS A 6 -6.39 5.03 -24.20
CA HIS A 6 -5.11 5.63 -24.61
C HIS A 6 -5.15 7.17 -24.60
N THR A 7 -6.26 7.76 -25.06
CA THR A 7 -6.41 9.23 -25.10
C THR A 7 -6.54 9.84 -23.71
N VAL A 8 -7.30 9.21 -22.82
CA VAL A 8 -7.47 9.66 -21.42
C VAL A 8 -6.16 9.50 -20.66
N LEU A 9 -5.52 8.32 -20.71
CA LEU A 9 -4.28 8.05 -20.00
C LEU A 9 -3.12 8.92 -20.51
N SER A 10 -3.02 9.16 -21.83
CA SER A 10 -1.98 10.04 -22.37
C SER A 10 -2.16 11.50 -21.95
N LYS A 11 -3.41 11.99 -21.85
CA LYS A 11 -3.70 13.35 -21.33
C LYS A 11 -3.35 13.46 -19.84
N LEU A 12 -3.76 12.49 -19.02
CA LEU A 12 -3.43 12.46 -17.59
C LEU A 12 -1.91 12.37 -17.36
N ASN A 13 -1.21 11.51 -18.11
CA ASN A 13 0.25 11.36 -18.01
C ASN A 13 1.02 12.62 -18.43
N ARG A 14 0.47 13.45 -19.32
CA ARG A 14 1.10 14.74 -19.69
C ARG A 14 0.99 15.75 -18.56
N VAL A 15 -0.13 15.77 -17.85
CA VAL A 15 -0.37 16.67 -16.71
C VAL A 15 0.42 16.23 -15.48
N SER A 16 0.48 14.93 -15.20
CA SER A 16 1.28 14.39 -14.08
C SER A 16 2.80 14.62 -14.23
N LYS A 17 3.29 14.82 -15.46
CA LYS A 17 4.72 15.11 -15.75
C LYS A 17 5.10 16.57 -15.52
N SER A 18 4.14 17.50 -15.43
CA SER A 18 4.42 18.83 -14.90
C SER A 18 4.43 18.76 -13.37
N LEU A 19 5.41 19.38 -12.72
CA LEU A 19 5.43 19.56 -11.26
C LEU A 19 4.18 20.37 -10.86
N SER A 20 3.09 19.68 -10.55
CA SER A 20 1.90 20.30 -9.99
C SER A 20 2.20 20.69 -8.54
N PRO A 21 1.83 21.90 -8.10
CA PRO A 21 2.02 22.30 -6.73
C PRO A 21 1.13 21.47 -5.80
N THR A 22 1.75 20.86 -4.79
CA THR A 22 1.05 20.34 -3.61
C THR A 22 0.54 21.53 -2.78
N SER A 23 -0.72 21.50 -2.35
CA SER A 23 -1.28 22.53 -1.46
C SER A 23 -1.95 21.88 -0.26
N SER A 24 -1.66 22.38 0.95
CA SER A 24 -2.58 22.20 2.09
C SER A 24 -3.72 23.19 1.95
N VAL A 25 -4.96 22.73 2.09
CA VAL A 25 -6.18 23.55 2.08
C VAL A 25 -7.18 22.96 3.06
N PHE A 26 -8.08 23.79 3.58
CA PHE A 26 -9.23 23.26 4.33
C PHE A 26 -10.17 22.49 3.40
N PHE A 27 -10.82 21.44 3.90
CA PHE A 27 -11.70 20.58 3.10
C PHE A 27 -12.84 21.38 2.43
N ARG A 28 -13.37 22.41 3.10
CA ARG A 28 -14.35 23.37 2.56
C ARG A 28 -13.85 24.18 1.33
N GLU A 29 -12.55 24.23 1.11
CA GLU A 29 -11.92 24.98 0.01
C GLU A 29 -11.55 24.10 -1.19
N VAL A 30 -11.70 22.79 -1.08
CA VAL A 30 -11.37 21.84 -2.16
C VAL A 30 -12.15 22.17 -3.43
N ASP A 31 -13.44 22.48 -3.31
CA ASP A 31 -14.31 22.85 -4.44
C ASP A 31 -13.82 24.10 -5.20
N ARG A 32 -13.14 25.03 -4.51
CA ARG A 32 -12.54 26.21 -5.17
C ARG A 32 -11.31 25.84 -5.99
N ARG A 33 -10.57 24.81 -5.58
CA ARG A 33 -9.32 24.37 -6.23
C ARG A 33 -9.58 23.33 -7.32
N VAL A 34 -10.57 22.47 -7.11
CA VAL A 34 -10.99 21.41 -8.03
C VAL A 34 -12.50 21.55 -8.21
N PRO A 35 -12.95 22.36 -9.18
CA PRO A 35 -14.37 22.50 -9.48
C PRO A 35 -15.00 21.12 -9.69
N ASN A 36 -16.22 20.91 -9.19
CA ASN A 36 -16.96 19.64 -9.24
C ASN A 36 -16.35 18.46 -8.44
N ALA A 37 -15.32 18.68 -7.61
CA ALA A 37 -14.98 17.69 -6.60
C ALA A 37 -16.20 17.45 -5.69
N SER A 38 -16.94 18.50 -5.31
CA SER A 38 -18.08 18.47 -4.37
C SER A 38 -17.66 17.91 -3.01
N THR A 39 -17.16 18.82 -2.17
CA THR A 39 -16.89 18.58 -0.75
C THR A 39 -18.10 17.94 -0.06
N ALA A 40 -19.31 18.41 -0.36
CA ALA A 40 -20.56 17.88 0.19
C ALA A 40 -20.83 16.41 -0.21
N TYR A 41 -20.28 15.94 -1.33
CA TYR A 41 -20.41 14.56 -1.77
C TYR A 41 -19.33 13.63 -1.20
N TRP A 42 -18.07 14.09 -1.15
CA TRP A 42 -16.96 13.25 -0.70
C TRP A 42 -16.81 13.16 0.79
N LEU A 43 -17.09 14.24 1.55
CA LEU A 43 -16.89 14.24 3.00
C LEU A 43 -17.66 13.10 3.69
N PRO A 44 -18.98 12.91 3.44
CA PRO A 44 -19.72 11.79 4.05
C PRO A 44 -19.20 10.42 3.59
N ARG A 45 -18.72 10.31 2.35
CA ARG A 45 -18.21 9.04 1.81
C ARG A 45 -16.83 8.67 2.35
N PHE A 46 -15.99 9.65 2.64
CA PHE A 46 -14.74 9.39 3.35
C PHE A 46 -15.03 8.95 4.77
N ASP A 47 -15.98 9.59 5.46
CA ASP A 47 -16.39 9.17 6.80
C ASP A 47 -16.96 7.73 6.81
N GLU A 48 -17.84 7.40 5.86
CA GLU A 48 -18.41 6.05 5.74
C GLU A 48 -17.37 5.00 5.34
N GLY A 49 -16.52 5.32 4.36
CA GLY A 49 -15.57 4.38 3.78
C GLY A 49 -14.31 4.16 4.62
N LEU A 50 -13.84 5.18 5.33
CA LEU A 50 -12.64 5.13 6.16
C LEU A 50 -12.95 4.90 7.64
N LYS A 51 -14.23 4.93 8.04
CA LYS A 51 -14.69 4.75 9.43
C LYS A 51 -13.87 5.59 10.44
N LEU A 52 -13.43 6.79 10.05
CA LEU A 52 -12.52 7.63 10.85
C LEU A 52 -13.20 8.09 12.15
N GLN A 53 -12.42 8.10 13.24
CA GLN A 53 -12.80 8.62 14.55
C GLN A 53 -11.65 9.52 15.07
N PRO A 54 -11.85 10.85 15.23
CA PRO A 54 -13.06 11.61 14.90
C PRO A 54 -13.35 11.65 13.40
N ARG A 55 -14.61 11.91 13.04
CA ARG A 55 -15.06 12.08 11.66
C ARG A 55 -14.45 13.34 11.05
N LEU A 56 -14.25 13.33 9.74
CA LEU A 56 -13.77 14.49 9.00
C LEU A 56 -14.84 15.58 8.99
N THR A 57 -14.38 16.81 9.07
CA THR A 57 -15.18 18.03 9.07
C THR A 57 -14.73 18.93 7.92
N PRO A 58 -15.56 19.89 7.49
CA PRO A 58 -15.16 20.87 6.48
C PRO A 58 -13.96 21.73 6.89
N ASP A 59 -13.64 21.78 8.18
CA ASP A 59 -12.57 22.58 8.78
C ASP A 59 -11.26 21.79 8.96
N ASP A 60 -11.23 20.51 8.59
CA ASP A 60 -9.99 19.74 8.56
C ASP A 60 -9.13 20.13 7.36
N GLU A 61 -7.81 20.20 7.58
CA GLU A 61 -6.84 20.41 6.52
C GLU A 61 -6.60 19.13 5.72
N VAL A 62 -6.58 19.26 4.40
CA VAL A 62 -6.22 18.20 3.47
C VAL A 62 -5.14 18.64 2.50
N VAL A 63 -4.28 17.67 2.17
CA VAL A 63 -3.20 17.86 1.21
C VAL A 63 -3.67 17.40 -0.16
N LEU A 64 -3.73 18.33 -1.12
CA LEU A 64 -3.98 18.02 -2.52
C LEU A 64 -2.65 17.74 -3.21
N SER A 65 -2.34 16.46 -3.39
CA SER A 65 -1.03 16.00 -3.92
C SER A 65 -0.77 16.38 -5.37
N ASP A 66 -1.81 16.47 -6.22
CA ASP A 66 -1.69 16.89 -7.62
C ASP A 66 -2.98 17.59 -8.10
N ILE A 67 -3.06 18.90 -7.85
CA ILE A 67 -4.23 19.71 -8.22
C ILE A 67 -4.46 19.69 -9.73
N GLY A 68 -3.39 19.74 -10.53
CA GLY A 68 -3.48 19.74 -11.99
C GLY A 68 -4.11 18.46 -12.51
N LEU A 69 -3.72 17.31 -11.97
CA LEU A 69 -4.31 16.01 -12.32
C LEU A 69 -5.80 15.95 -11.96
N LEU A 70 -6.18 16.44 -10.78
CA LEU A 70 -7.58 16.46 -10.34
C LEU A 70 -8.44 17.35 -11.26
N GLN A 71 -7.93 18.54 -11.63
CA GLN A 71 -8.60 19.44 -12.58
C GLN A 71 -8.70 18.83 -13.99
N ALA A 72 -7.64 18.15 -14.45
CA ALA A 72 -7.65 17.45 -15.73
C ALA A 72 -8.65 16.30 -15.73
N PHE A 73 -8.73 15.53 -14.66
CA PHE A 73 -9.72 14.46 -14.51
C PHE A 73 -11.14 15.02 -14.58
N ASN A 74 -11.45 16.09 -13.84
CA ASN A 74 -12.76 16.75 -13.92
C ASN A 74 -13.07 17.22 -15.36
N SER A 75 -12.10 17.83 -16.03
CA SER A 75 -12.26 18.28 -17.42
C SER A 75 -12.56 17.11 -18.38
N LEU A 76 -11.96 15.93 -18.15
CA LEU A 76 -12.23 14.73 -18.94
C LEU A 76 -13.64 14.19 -18.68
N VAL A 77 -14.11 14.23 -17.42
CA VAL A 77 -15.49 13.83 -17.08
C VAL A 77 -16.50 14.70 -17.82
N VAL A 78 -16.30 16.02 -17.83
CA VAL A 78 -17.16 16.96 -18.58
C VAL A 78 -17.08 16.70 -20.09
N MET A 79 -15.87 16.48 -20.62
CA MET A 79 -15.63 16.32 -22.07
C MET A 79 -16.22 15.03 -22.63
N TYR A 80 -16.09 13.91 -21.93
CA TYR A 80 -16.53 12.60 -22.42
C TYR A 80 -17.91 12.18 -21.88
N GLY A 81 -18.39 12.83 -20.82
CA GLY A 81 -19.67 12.53 -20.17
C GLY A 81 -19.60 11.31 -19.24
N ASP A 82 -20.50 11.29 -18.26
CA ASP A 82 -20.52 10.30 -17.17
C ASP A 82 -20.55 8.85 -17.64
N GLN A 83 -21.33 8.53 -18.68
CA GLN A 83 -21.48 7.15 -19.15
C GLN A 83 -20.18 6.60 -19.75
N ASN A 84 -19.45 7.41 -20.50
CA ASN A 84 -18.17 6.99 -21.08
C ASN A 84 -17.10 6.83 -20.00
N MET A 85 -17.09 7.71 -18.99
CA MET A 85 -16.19 7.58 -17.85
C MET A 85 -16.50 6.35 -17.00
N LYS A 86 -17.78 6.07 -16.73
CA LYS A 86 -18.22 4.83 -16.06
C LYS A 86 -17.81 3.59 -16.84
N ALA A 87 -18.00 3.59 -18.16
CA ALA A 87 -17.58 2.48 -19.02
C ALA A 87 -16.05 2.29 -19.02
N LEU A 88 -15.28 3.39 -19.03
CA LEU A 88 -13.82 3.33 -18.92
C LEU A 88 -13.37 2.79 -17.56
N LEU A 89 -13.97 3.25 -16.46
CA LEU A 89 -13.67 2.75 -15.11
C LEU A 89 -14.04 1.28 -14.97
N ALA A 90 -15.22 0.86 -15.45
CA ALA A 90 -15.62 -0.54 -15.49
C ALA A 90 -14.62 -1.38 -16.30
N TRP A 91 -14.17 -0.87 -17.45
CA TRP A 91 -13.16 -1.55 -18.27
C TRP A 91 -11.81 -1.67 -17.56
N GLN A 92 -11.37 -0.65 -16.80
CA GLN A 92 -10.17 -0.75 -15.95
C GLN A 92 -10.35 -1.84 -14.88
N LEU A 93 -11.48 -1.84 -14.16
CA LEU A 93 -11.76 -2.86 -13.15
C LEU A 93 -11.71 -4.28 -13.76
N VAL A 94 -12.32 -4.46 -14.94
CA VAL A 94 -12.23 -5.74 -15.68
C VAL A 94 -10.77 -6.07 -15.99
N GLN A 95 -9.99 -5.17 -16.57
CA GLN A 95 -8.57 -5.45 -16.87
C GLN A 95 -7.72 -5.81 -15.64
N PHE A 96 -8.02 -5.22 -14.48
CA PHE A 96 -7.32 -5.49 -13.23
C PHE A 96 -7.70 -6.84 -12.61
N TYR A 97 -8.99 -7.21 -12.61
CA TYR A 97 -9.48 -8.39 -11.88
C TYR A 97 -9.75 -9.62 -12.75
N SER A 98 -10.08 -9.42 -14.02
CA SER A 98 -10.42 -10.52 -14.91
C SER A 98 -9.29 -11.56 -15.12
N PRO A 99 -7.99 -11.20 -15.01
CA PRO A 99 -6.92 -12.21 -15.01
C PRO A 99 -7.02 -13.25 -13.88
N LEU A 100 -7.72 -12.94 -12.78
CA LEU A 100 -7.92 -13.87 -11.67
C LEU A 100 -9.06 -14.86 -11.94
N ALA A 101 -10.10 -14.40 -12.62
CA ALA A 101 -11.31 -15.18 -12.90
C ALA A 101 -11.14 -16.14 -14.08
N GLU A 102 -10.61 -15.66 -15.22
CA GLU A 102 -10.63 -16.43 -16.47
C GLU A 102 -9.28 -16.50 -17.20
N ILE A 103 -8.85 -17.72 -17.52
CA ILE A 103 -7.60 -17.96 -18.26
C ILE A 103 -7.65 -17.38 -19.69
N ALA A 104 -8.83 -17.28 -20.29
CA ALA A 104 -9.03 -16.70 -21.62
C ALA A 104 -8.61 -15.22 -21.65
N LEU A 105 -8.88 -14.48 -20.57
CA LEU A 105 -8.54 -13.06 -20.47
C LEU A 105 -7.05 -12.86 -20.17
N MET A 106 -6.43 -13.76 -19.39
CA MET A 106 -4.96 -13.81 -19.32
C MET A 106 -4.34 -14.16 -20.68
N THR A 107 -4.95 -15.08 -21.43
CA THR A 107 -4.47 -15.47 -22.77
C THR A 107 -4.51 -14.28 -23.73
N ALA A 108 -5.58 -13.48 -23.71
CA ALA A 108 -5.68 -12.26 -24.49
C ALA A 108 -4.60 -11.22 -24.10
N ARG A 109 -4.17 -11.18 -22.83
CA ARG A 109 -3.12 -10.29 -22.33
C ARG A 109 -1.70 -10.77 -22.66
N PHE A 110 -1.42 -12.07 -22.52
CA PHE A 110 -0.09 -12.66 -22.66
C PHE A 110 0.19 -13.28 -24.05
N GLY A 111 -0.82 -13.30 -24.92
CA GLY A 111 -0.72 -13.71 -26.32
C GLY A 111 -0.74 -15.23 -26.57
N SER A 112 -0.69 -16.06 -25.52
CA SER A 112 -0.91 -17.51 -25.65
C SER A 112 -1.39 -18.12 -24.33
N LYS A 113 -2.12 -19.24 -24.44
CA LYS A 113 -2.64 -19.99 -23.28
C LYS A 113 -1.49 -20.52 -22.41
N GLN A 114 -0.45 -21.06 -23.03
CA GLN A 114 0.72 -21.58 -22.31
C GLN A 114 1.43 -20.50 -21.49
N LYS A 115 1.61 -19.29 -22.05
CA LYS A 115 2.18 -18.17 -21.29
C LYS A 115 1.26 -17.77 -20.13
N ALA A 116 -0.05 -17.65 -20.39
CA ALA A 116 -1.02 -17.33 -19.35
C ALA A 116 -1.00 -18.36 -18.20
N GLU A 117 -0.94 -19.65 -18.51
CA GLU A 117 -0.87 -20.73 -17.51
C GLU A 117 0.43 -20.68 -16.70
N ASN A 118 1.56 -20.37 -17.33
CA ASN A 118 2.84 -20.23 -16.63
C ASN A 118 2.87 -19.00 -15.70
N PHE A 119 2.23 -17.89 -16.09
CA PHE A 119 2.20 -16.66 -15.29
C PHE A 119 1.13 -16.66 -14.20
N ARG A 120 0.03 -17.43 -14.37
CA ARG A 120 -1.13 -17.41 -13.48
C ARG A 120 -0.79 -17.72 -12.00
N PRO A 121 0.04 -18.73 -11.65
CA PRO A 121 0.41 -19.00 -10.26
C PRO A 121 1.08 -17.81 -9.58
N ALA A 122 2.07 -17.19 -10.25
CA ALA A 122 2.76 -16.01 -9.72
C ALA A 122 1.80 -14.82 -9.56
N TYR A 123 0.89 -14.64 -10.52
CA TYR A 123 -0.12 -13.59 -10.47
C TYR A 123 -1.10 -13.78 -9.29
N CYS A 124 -1.58 -15.01 -9.08
CA CYS A 124 -2.43 -15.34 -7.93
C CYS A 124 -1.69 -15.17 -6.59
N ALA A 125 -0.45 -15.65 -6.50
CA ALA A 125 0.37 -15.50 -5.30
C ALA A 125 0.55 -14.02 -4.92
N HIS A 126 0.84 -13.17 -5.91
CA HIS A 126 0.97 -11.73 -5.72
C HIS A 126 -0.34 -11.06 -5.23
N HIS A 127 -1.48 -11.49 -5.76
CA HIS A 127 -2.77 -10.93 -5.33
C HIS A 127 -3.16 -11.34 -3.93
N VAL A 128 -2.85 -12.58 -3.55
CA VAL A 128 -3.06 -13.07 -2.19
C VAL A 128 -2.13 -12.33 -1.25
N GLU A 129 -0.87 -12.18 -1.61
CA GLU A 129 0.10 -11.35 -0.90
C GLU A 129 -0.45 -9.93 -0.68
N ALA A 130 -1.00 -9.30 -1.73
CA ALA A 130 -1.49 -7.94 -1.63
C ALA A 130 -2.75 -7.80 -0.75
N SER A 131 -3.51 -8.89 -0.58
CA SER A 131 -4.80 -8.88 0.13
C SER A 131 -4.71 -9.43 1.55
N PHE A 132 -3.70 -10.25 1.84
CA PHE A 132 -3.39 -10.85 3.14
C PHE A 132 -1.98 -10.49 3.59
N LYS A 133 -1.53 -9.29 3.23
CA LYS A 133 -0.13 -8.89 3.39
C LYS A 133 0.35 -9.07 4.83
N ALA A 134 -0.45 -8.60 5.79
CA ALA A 134 -0.16 -8.76 7.22
C ALA A 134 -0.09 -10.23 7.63
N LEU A 135 -1.11 -11.02 7.30
CA LEU A 135 -1.19 -12.43 7.67
C LEU A 135 -0.01 -13.23 7.11
N VAL A 136 0.25 -13.12 5.81
CA VAL A 136 1.33 -13.89 5.18
C VAL A 136 2.70 -13.44 5.71
N LEU A 137 2.88 -12.16 6.07
CA LEU A 137 4.12 -11.66 6.68
C LEU A 137 4.28 -12.12 8.12
N SER A 138 3.22 -12.14 8.90
CA SER A 138 3.22 -12.67 10.26
C SER A 138 3.55 -14.16 10.26
N LEU A 139 2.90 -14.96 9.42
CA LEU A 139 3.19 -16.39 9.28
C LEU A 139 4.64 -16.67 8.85
N ALA A 140 5.13 -15.94 7.84
CA ALA A 140 6.52 -16.07 7.40
C ALA A 140 7.52 -15.66 8.51
N THR A 141 7.17 -14.66 9.31
CA THR A 141 8.01 -14.16 10.40
C THR A 141 8.02 -15.11 11.59
N ILE A 142 6.86 -15.59 12.05
CA ILE A 142 6.73 -16.52 13.17
C ILE A 142 7.46 -17.83 12.88
N SER A 143 7.33 -18.34 11.65
CA SER A 143 7.93 -19.62 11.26
C SER A 143 9.45 -19.60 11.11
N ARG A 144 10.09 -18.43 11.00
CA ARG A 144 11.51 -18.34 10.58
C ARG A 144 12.37 -17.34 11.33
N ILE A 145 11.80 -16.36 12.03
CA ILE A 145 12.54 -15.32 12.74
C ILE A 145 12.39 -15.55 14.22
N THR A 146 13.51 -15.81 14.87
CA THR A 146 13.52 -15.97 16.32
C THR A 146 13.51 -14.61 17.00
N VAL A 147 13.09 -14.59 18.27
CA VAL A 147 13.23 -13.42 19.15
C VAL A 147 14.70 -12.95 19.21
N LYS A 148 15.66 -13.88 19.08
CA LYS A 148 17.09 -13.58 19.07
C LYS A 148 17.49 -12.76 17.85
N ASP A 149 16.98 -13.09 16.66
CA ASP A 149 17.30 -12.38 15.42
C ASP A 149 16.80 -10.93 15.49
N ARG A 150 15.60 -10.70 16.02
CA ARG A 150 15.05 -9.36 16.26
C ARG A 150 15.91 -8.53 17.22
N ARG A 151 16.39 -9.15 18.29
CA ARG A 151 17.25 -8.48 19.29
C ARG A 151 18.60 -8.03 18.73
N LEU A 152 19.08 -8.59 17.61
CA LEU A 152 20.34 -8.16 16.99
C LEU A 152 20.19 -6.89 16.14
N ILE A 153 18.97 -6.57 15.70
CA ILE A 153 18.71 -5.42 14.81
C ILE A 153 18.81 -4.11 15.58
N THR A 154 18.22 -4.04 16.78
CA THR A 154 18.22 -2.82 17.59
C THR A 154 19.62 -2.30 17.91
N PRO A 155 20.59 -3.12 18.38
CA PRO A 155 21.97 -2.68 18.56
C PRO A 155 22.64 -2.24 17.26
N ALA A 156 22.38 -2.92 16.14
CA ALA A 156 22.93 -2.53 14.84
C ALA A 156 22.43 -1.15 14.40
N PHE A 157 21.13 -0.86 14.60
CA PHE A 157 20.55 0.44 14.33
C PHE A 157 21.13 1.54 15.23
N ILE A 158 21.23 1.30 16.55
CA ILE A 158 21.83 2.24 17.50
C ILE A 158 23.27 2.57 17.10
N ASN A 159 24.07 1.55 16.74
CA ASN A 159 25.44 1.74 16.30
C ASN A 159 25.52 2.55 14.99
N LEU A 160 24.58 2.33 14.07
CA LEU A 160 24.49 3.07 12.82
C LEU A 160 24.17 4.55 13.06
N VAL A 161 23.20 4.86 13.92
CA VAL A 161 22.86 6.25 14.30
C VAL A 161 24.04 6.92 15.00
N SER A 162 24.67 6.25 15.97
CA SER A 162 25.86 6.77 16.67
C SER A 162 27.02 7.06 15.70
N THR A 163 27.26 6.16 14.75
CA THR A 163 28.29 6.35 13.71
C THR A 163 27.95 7.53 12.81
N ALA A 164 26.68 7.69 12.41
CA ALA A 164 26.23 8.82 11.60
C ALA A 164 26.41 10.15 12.33
N LEU A 165 26.03 10.21 13.62
CA LEU A 165 26.24 11.38 14.48
C LEU A 165 27.71 11.78 14.57
N SER A 166 28.60 10.80 14.80
CA SER A 166 30.04 11.03 14.84
C SER A 166 30.57 11.63 13.51
N LYS A 167 30.10 11.11 12.37
CA LYS A 167 30.46 11.63 11.04
C LYS A 167 29.95 13.04 10.78
N VAL A 168 28.72 13.36 11.22
CA VAL A 168 28.16 14.72 11.09
C VAL A 168 28.97 15.71 11.92
N ASN A 169 29.30 15.36 13.16
CA ASN A 169 30.10 16.22 14.04
C ASN A 169 31.50 16.46 13.48
N ALA A 170 32.15 15.41 12.95
CA ALA A 170 33.47 15.49 12.33
C ALA A 170 33.48 16.14 10.93
N SER A 171 32.31 16.40 10.33
CA SER A 171 32.20 16.98 8.99
C SER A 171 32.84 18.36 8.93
N ARG A 172 33.69 18.61 7.93
CA ARG A 172 34.33 19.91 7.72
C ARG A 172 33.59 20.80 6.73
N TRP A 173 32.63 20.25 5.99
CA TRP A 173 31.91 20.96 4.92
C TRP A 173 30.58 21.54 5.40
N MET A 174 30.09 21.12 6.57
CA MET A 174 28.87 21.65 7.18
C MET A 174 29.18 22.74 8.20
N ASP A 175 28.41 23.83 8.18
CA ASP A 175 28.40 24.82 9.25
C ASP A 175 27.77 24.25 10.54
N ASN A 176 27.95 24.96 11.65
CA ASN A 176 27.51 24.49 12.98
C ASN A 176 25.99 24.42 13.12
N ASP A 177 25.24 25.30 12.44
CA ASP A 177 23.78 25.34 12.54
C ASP A 177 23.18 24.14 11.79
N SER A 178 23.67 23.89 10.57
CA SER A 178 23.34 22.69 9.78
C SER A 178 23.68 21.40 10.53
N LYS A 179 24.84 21.34 11.21
CA LYS A 179 25.21 20.20 12.05
C LYS A 179 24.23 19.98 13.20
N SER A 180 23.83 21.05 13.87
CA SER A 180 22.85 20.97 14.97
C SER A 180 21.52 20.38 14.49
N LEU A 181 21.00 20.86 13.36
CA LEU A 181 19.75 20.37 12.77
C LEU A 181 19.84 18.89 12.36
N VAL A 182 20.92 18.49 11.69
CA VAL A 182 21.11 17.08 11.28
C VAL A 182 21.28 16.17 12.49
N THR A 183 22.03 16.62 13.51
CA THR A 183 22.19 15.89 14.77
C THR A 183 20.84 15.70 15.48
N GLN A 184 20.01 16.74 15.56
CA GLN A 184 18.67 16.63 16.14
C GLN A 184 17.81 15.63 15.35
N LYS A 185 17.85 15.70 14.01
CA LYS A 185 17.13 14.76 13.16
C LYS A 185 17.59 13.32 13.35
N LEU A 186 18.90 13.06 13.44
CA LEU A 186 19.44 11.72 13.68
C LEU A 186 19.13 11.21 15.10
N ALA A 187 19.16 12.09 16.11
CA ALA A 187 18.84 11.73 17.49
C ALA A 187 17.37 11.32 17.67
N LEU A 188 16.47 11.87 16.84
CA LEU A 188 15.05 11.55 16.82
C LEU A 188 14.69 10.46 15.79
N ALA A 189 15.68 9.80 15.18
CA ALA A 189 15.41 8.76 14.21
C ALA A 189 14.91 7.48 14.91
N GLU A 190 13.70 7.04 14.57
CA GLU A 190 13.11 5.83 15.14
C GLU A 190 13.29 4.64 14.20
N MET A 191 13.41 3.44 14.76
CA MET A 191 13.41 2.20 13.99
C MET A 191 12.07 1.49 14.18
N GLN A 192 11.47 1.08 13.07
CA GLN A 192 10.26 0.27 13.06
C GLN A 192 10.54 -1.07 12.38
N MET A 193 10.38 -2.16 13.12
CA MET A 193 10.43 -3.51 12.56
C MET A 193 9.03 -3.92 12.12
N TRP A 194 8.95 -4.52 10.93
CA TRP A 194 7.68 -4.91 10.33
C TRP A 194 7.69 -6.40 9.93
N PRO A 195 6.66 -7.21 10.25
CA PRO A 195 5.42 -6.80 10.89
C PRO A 195 5.62 -6.40 12.37
N PRO A 196 4.87 -5.41 12.88
CA PRO A 196 4.85 -5.06 14.29
C PRO A 196 4.46 -6.26 15.14
N GLU A 197 4.88 -6.27 16.40
CA GLU A 197 4.64 -7.38 17.32
C GLU A 197 3.15 -7.68 17.51
N SER A 198 2.30 -6.64 17.51
CA SER A 198 0.84 -6.78 17.55
C SER A 198 0.27 -7.66 16.45
N LEU A 199 0.85 -7.65 15.25
CA LEU A 199 0.38 -8.47 14.13
C LEU A 199 0.89 -9.92 14.18
N LEU A 200 1.73 -10.28 15.15
CA LEU A 200 2.17 -11.66 15.34
C LEU A 200 1.21 -12.48 16.21
N HIS A 201 0.19 -11.84 16.78
CA HIS A 201 -0.82 -12.52 17.58
C HIS A 201 -2.01 -12.91 16.70
N ASP A 202 -2.45 -14.15 16.84
CA ASP A 202 -3.49 -14.74 16.00
C ASP A 202 -4.84 -14.03 16.18
N ASP A 203 -5.16 -13.56 17.39
CA ASP A 203 -6.38 -12.82 17.73
C ASP A 203 -6.53 -11.53 16.91
N VAL A 204 -5.45 -10.76 16.73
CA VAL A 204 -5.46 -9.52 15.93
C VAL A 204 -5.68 -9.82 14.45
N LEU A 205 -5.10 -10.92 13.94
CA LEU A 205 -5.28 -11.33 12.56
C LEU A 205 -6.69 -11.89 12.32
N GLU A 206 -7.23 -12.67 13.26
CA GLU A 206 -8.60 -13.18 13.23
C GLU A 206 -9.63 -12.06 13.25
N GLU A 207 -9.46 -11.06 14.12
CA GLU A 207 -10.31 -9.87 14.13
C GLU A 207 -10.19 -9.10 12.82
N THR A 208 -8.98 -8.90 12.31
CA THR A 208 -8.76 -8.15 11.06
C THR A 208 -9.49 -8.77 9.87
N TYR A 209 -9.46 -10.10 9.75
CA TYR A 209 -10.03 -10.81 8.60
C TYR A 209 -11.36 -11.52 8.93
N SER A 210 -12.05 -11.14 10.02
CA SER A 210 -13.30 -11.78 10.48
C SER A 210 -14.41 -11.78 9.43
N ASP A 211 -14.48 -10.72 8.63
CA ASP A 211 -15.50 -10.50 7.60
C ASP A 211 -15.18 -11.23 6.28
N VAL A 212 -14.03 -11.89 6.19
CA VAL A 212 -13.63 -12.65 5.00
C VAL A 212 -14.23 -14.04 5.07
N SER A 213 -15.31 -14.28 4.30
CA SER A 213 -15.94 -15.59 4.21
C SER A 213 -15.10 -16.58 3.41
N GLU A 214 -14.91 -17.79 3.97
CA GLU A 214 -14.25 -18.92 3.30
C GLU A 214 -14.97 -19.39 2.03
N ASN A 215 -16.28 -19.15 1.95
CA ASN A 215 -17.13 -19.54 0.82
C ASN A 215 -17.39 -18.40 -0.18
N ALA A 216 -16.75 -17.24 0.00
CA ALA A 216 -16.90 -16.12 -0.92
C ALA A 216 -16.36 -16.46 -2.31
N PHE A 217 -17.01 -15.94 -3.36
CA PHE A 217 -16.44 -15.95 -4.69
C PHE A 217 -15.13 -15.15 -4.71
N LEU A 218 -14.17 -15.54 -5.56
CA LEU A 218 -12.82 -14.95 -5.61
C LEU A 218 -12.80 -13.42 -5.63
N PHE A 219 -13.77 -12.79 -6.31
CA PHE A 219 -13.89 -11.33 -6.36
C PHE A 219 -14.34 -10.74 -5.01
N GLU A 220 -15.38 -11.31 -4.40
CA GLU A 220 -15.88 -10.89 -3.09
C GLU A 220 -14.81 -11.09 -2.01
N TYR A 221 -14.16 -12.26 -2.01
CA TYR A 221 -13.03 -12.58 -1.15
C TYR A 221 -11.90 -11.54 -1.27
N TRP A 222 -11.59 -11.11 -2.49
CA TRP A 222 -10.57 -10.09 -2.73
C TRP A 222 -10.99 -8.70 -2.23
N VAL A 223 -12.24 -8.29 -2.49
CA VAL A 223 -12.75 -6.98 -2.06
C VAL A 223 -12.78 -6.89 -0.53
N THR A 224 -13.28 -7.93 0.16
CA THR A 224 -13.38 -7.95 1.62
C THR A 224 -12.01 -7.99 2.29
N SER A 225 -11.08 -8.81 1.80
CA SER A 225 -9.71 -8.88 2.34
C SER A 225 -8.88 -7.61 2.10
N ARG A 226 -9.05 -6.94 0.95
CA ARG A 226 -8.46 -5.61 0.70
C ARG A 226 -9.03 -4.55 1.63
N SER A 227 -10.34 -4.58 1.87
CA SER A 227 -11.00 -3.67 2.82
C SER A 227 -10.48 -3.89 4.24
N ALA A 228 -10.39 -5.14 4.69
CA ALA A 228 -9.82 -5.53 5.97
C ALA A 228 -8.38 -5.02 6.14
N THR A 229 -7.51 -5.28 5.14
CA THR A 229 -6.13 -4.77 5.13
C THR A 229 -6.09 -3.24 5.18
N SER A 230 -6.95 -2.55 4.43
CA SER A 230 -7.03 -1.09 4.45
C SER A 230 -7.46 -0.54 5.81
N GLN A 231 -8.45 -1.16 6.45
CA GLN A 231 -8.93 -0.77 7.78
C GLN A 231 -7.85 -1.02 8.83
N MET A 232 -7.19 -2.18 8.81
CA MET A 232 -6.06 -2.47 9.71
C MET A 232 -4.96 -1.41 9.60
N ASN A 233 -4.60 -1.01 8.37
CA ASN A 233 -3.63 0.07 8.17
C ASN A 233 -4.09 1.38 8.79
N GLN A 234 -5.37 1.73 8.62
CA GLN A 234 -5.94 2.98 9.17
C GLN A 234 -5.98 2.96 10.71
N THR A 235 -6.31 1.82 11.32
CA THR A 235 -6.42 1.64 12.78
C THR A 235 -5.06 1.58 13.47
N GLN A 236 -4.02 1.01 12.83
CA GLN A 236 -2.66 0.89 13.41
C GLN A 236 -1.87 2.22 13.48
N ASN A 237 -2.52 3.35 13.71
CA ASN A 237 -2.01 4.69 13.46
C ASN A 237 -1.76 4.93 11.96
N TYR A 238 -2.27 6.07 11.49
CA TYR A 238 -1.97 6.66 10.18
C TYR A 238 -0.45 6.68 9.84
N ARG A 239 0.41 6.68 10.88
CA ARG A 239 1.88 6.55 10.81
C ARG A 239 2.37 5.21 10.24
N ASP A 240 1.70 4.11 10.57
CA ASP A 240 2.05 2.78 10.09
C ASP A 240 1.39 2.52 8.72
N ALA A 241 0.22 3.13 8.50
CA ALA A 241 -0.57 3.06 7.25
C ALA A 241 0.15 3.62 6.02
N LEU A 242 0.82 4.77 6.16
CA LEU A 242 1.65 5.38 5.11
C LEU A 242 2.86 4.50 4.75
N GLY A 243 3.11 3.45 5.55
CA GLY A 243 4.28 2.61 5.50
C GLY A 243 4.13 1.27 4.81
N LEU A 244 2.95 0.86 4.31
CA LEU A 244 2.89 -0.37 3.52
C LEU A 244 3.51 -0.11 2.14
N PRO A 245 4.74 -0.58 1.86
CA PRO A 245 5.31 -0.46 0.53
C PRO A 245 4.58 -1.46 -0.37
N GLY A 246 4.49 -1.16 -1.66
CA GLY A 246 3.85 -2.04 -2.63
C GLY A 246 4.38 -3.48 -2.52
N SER A 247 3.45 -4.40 -2.23
CA SER A 247 3.31 -5.79 -2.73
C SER A 247 4.55 -6.66 -3.04
N ASN A 248 5.72 -6.44 -2.44
CA ASN A 248 6.86 -7.34 -2.55
C ASN A 248 7.33 -7.79 -1.15
N PHE A 249 7.05 -9.05 -0.84
CA PHE A 249 7.34 -9.78 0.39
C PHE A 249 8.80 -9.80 0.86
N SER A 250 9.77 -9.36 0.06
CA SER A 250 11.10 -9.99 0.16
C SER A 250 12.20 -9.13 0.74
N LEU A 251 12.26 -7.81 0.52
CA LEU A 251 13.50 -7.05 0.79
C LEU A 251 13.18 -5.56 0.92
N TYR A 252 13.01 -5.06 2.13
CA TYR A 252 12.66 -3.66 2.31
C TYR A 252 13.30 -3.04 3.55
N LEU A 253 14.28 -2.18 3.28
CA LEU A 253 14.73 -1.11 4.17
C LEU A 253 14.26 0.20 3.54
N SER A 254 13.54 1.01 4.30
CA SER A 254 13.11 2.33 3.85
C SER A 254 13.21 3.37 4.93
N TYR A 255 13.16 4.62 4.50
CA TYR A 255 13.12 5.77 5.36
C TYR A 255 11.86 6.57 5.07
N ASP A 256 11.04 6.77 6.11
CA ASP A 256 9.90 7.68 6.08
C ASP A 256 10.36 9.06 6.55
N TYR A 257 10.41 10.01 5.62
CA TYR A 257 10.87 11.36 5.93
C TYR A 257 9.87 12.17 6.75
N LEU A 258 8.58 11.83 6.70
CA LEU A 258 7.53 12.53 7.46
C LEU A 258 7.58 12.14 8.93
N LEU A 259 7.86 10.86 9.20
CA LEU A 259 7.92 10.30 10.54
C LEU A 259 9.34 10.23 11.10
N ASN A 260 10.33 10.54 10.26
CA ASN A 260 11.74 10.38 10.58
C ASN A 260 12.06 8.96 11.08
N ASN A 261 11.49 7.94 10.43
CA ASN A 261 11.65 6.56 10.86
C ASN A 261 12.31 5.69 9.77
N VAL A 262 13.04 4.67 10.21
CA VAL A 262 13.63 3.64 9.37
C VAL A 262 12.81 2.37 9.53
N LYS A 263 12.14 1.96 8.45
CA LYS A 263 11.30 0.76 8.43
C LYS A 263 12.11 -0.41 7.91
N ILE A 264 12.17 -1.48 8.69
CA ILE A 264 12.88 -2.72 8.38
C ILE A 264 11.85 -3.84 8.27
N ALA A 265 11.58 -4.30 7.04
CA ALA A 265 10.79 -5.49 6.83
C ALA A 265 11.61 -6.72 7.22
N LEU A 266 11.07 -7.52 8.13
CA LEU A 266 11.69 -8.75 8.63
C LEU A 266 11.85 -9.81 7.52
N GLY A 267 11.03 -9.76 6.47
CA GLY A 267 11.24 -10.54 5.24
C GLY A 267 12.62 -10.32 4.60
N THR A 268 13.22 -9.13 4.76
CA THR A 268 14.58 -8.82 4.30
C THR A 268 15.63 -9.72 4.94
N ILE A 269 15.41 -10.10 6.20
CA ILE A 269 16.27 -11.00 6.96
C ILE A 269 16.08 -12.45 6.47
N LEU A 270 14.85 -12.80 6.07
CA LEU A 270 14.53 -14.13 5.52
C LEU A 270 15.14 -14.39 4.16
N HIS A 271 15.36 -13.37 3.34
CA HIS A 271 16.01 -13.56 2.04
C HIS A 271 17.51 -13.88 2.15
N LEU A 272 18.17 -13.47 3.25
CA LEU A 272 19.51 -14.00 3.58
C LEU A 272 19.48 -15.52 3.83
N HIS A 273 18.29 -16.11 4.01
CA HIS A 273 18.10 -17.51 4.36
C HIS A 273 17.27 -18.39 3.40
N THR A 274 16.39 -17.92 2.49
CA THR A 274 15.84 -18.74 1.36
C THR A 274 14.77 -18.04 0.50
N THR A 275 14.77 -18.34 -0.81
CA THR A 275 13.73 -18.12 -1.85
C THR A 275 12.50 -19.00 -1.62
N MET A 276 11.30 -18.43 -1.40
CA MET A 276 10.10 -19.25 -1.14
C MET A 276 8.76 -18.68 -1.61
N VAL A 277 8.65 -18.19 -2.85
CA VAL A 277 7.33 -17.99 -3.48
C VAL A 277 7.40 -18.33 -4.97
N GLU A 278 7.86 -19.54 -5.29
CA GLU A 278 7.68 -20.08 -6.63
C GLU A 278 6.81 -21.33 -6.51
N ARG A 279 5.61 -21.28 -7.09
CA ARG A 279 4.70 -22.42 -7.36
C ARG A 279 3.64 -22.79 -6.30
N LEU A 280 2.77 -21.86 -5.92
CA LEU A 280 1.45 -22.23 -5.37
C LEU A 280 0.37 -22.10 -6.46
N PRO A 281 -0.37 -23.18 -6.79
CA PRO A 281 -1.57 -23.10 -7.62
C PRO A 281 -2.62 -22.17 -6.98
N CYS A 282 -3.37 -21.42 -7.76
CA CYS A 282 -4.41 -20.51 -7.24
C CYS A 282 -5.47 -21.24 -6.37
N SER A 283 -5.73 -22.52 -6.64
CA SER A 283 -6.61 -23.37 -5.85
C SER A 283 -6.02 -23.77 -4.49
N THR A 284 -4.69 -23.86 -4.38
CA THR A 284 -3.98 -24.20 -3.14
C THR A 284 -3.89 -23.00 -2.19
N VAL A 285 -4.04 -21.78 -2.71
CA VAL A 285 -4.17 -20.60 -1.85
C VAL A 285 -5.43 -20.69 -0.99
N ALA A 286 -6.55 -21.19 -1.52
CA ALA A 286 -7.73 -21.45 -0.73
C ALA A 286 -7.50 -22.52 0.35
N SER A 287 -6.61 -23.51 0.12
CA SER A 287 -6.28 -24.56 1.10
C SER A 287 -5.25 -24.16 2.16
N VAL A 288 -4.49 -23.07 1.99
CA VAL A 288 -3.67 -22.52 3.08
C VAL A 288 -4.57 -22.13 4.27
N PHE A 289 -5.86 -21.88 4.02
CA PHE A 289 -6.85 -21.53 5.03
C PHE A 289 -7.66 -22.71 5.57
N SER A 290 -7.42 -23.95 5.13
CA SER A 290 -8.05 -25.13 5.75
C SER A 290 -7.48 -25.47 7.14
N TRP A 291 -6.52 -24.67 7.63
CA TRP A 291 -5.94 -24.78 8.97
C TRP A 291 -6.98 -24.63 10.10
N ARG A 292 -8.16 -24.07 9.79
CA ARG A 292 -9.32 -24.02 10.69
C ARG A 292 -9.92 -25.37 11.08
N SER A 293 -9.49 -26.48 10.47
CA SER A 293 -10.05 -27.81 10.75
C SER A 293 -9.10 -28.76 11.51
N SER A 294 -8.00 -28.25 12.08
CA SER A 294 -6.98 -29.09 12.73
C SER A 294 -6.46 -28.57 14.08
N LEU A 295 -7.07 -27.53 14.65
CA LEU A 295 -6.83 -27.07 16.02
C LEU A 295 -8.12 -27.15 16.84
#